data_AF-A0A4S4DDB3-F1
#
_entry.id   AF-A0A4S4DDB3-F1
#
_cell.length_a   1.000
_cell.length_b   1.000
_cell.length_c   1.000
_cell.angle_alpha   90.00
_cell.angle_beta   90.00
_cell.angle_gamma   90.00
#
_symmetry.space_group_name_H-M   'P 1'
#
loop_
_entity.id
_entity.type
_entity.pdbx_description
1 polymer ?
#
loop_
_entity_poly.entity_id
_entity_poly.type
_entity_poly.pdbx_seq_one_letter_code
_entity_poly.pdbx_strand_id
1 'polypeptide(L)'
;MSDYLPNKVLIEILSKLPVISLLQFRCVCKSWCSLISTPSFITSHLNHSTTTFNLILLRQYSHRKERFSLHFNNQTFPIFLDLKCPSLARFKYYFRIVGSCNGLLCLIDDYFGYTNTIILWNPSIHRSLTLHVPRVTSESTSPFMCIHGFGLDLIKNDFKVVRISYLGSENGFKVPPQVEIYAVGDRSWRDFDGVVPRFGMVNYFWSQAYLNGKVHWVSYKLINPVTRGCFLLFFDSGNEVFGEIELPLSLVHEFPRNMLTTIVGESLSVL
;
A
#
# COMPACT_ATOMS: atom_id res chain seq x y z
N MET A 1 19.36 1.51 -35.74
CA MET A 1 19.92 2.72 -35.07
C MET A 1 20.20 2.48 -33.58
N SER A 2 20.50 1.24 -33.15
CA SER A 2 21.11 0.96 -31.84
C SER A 2 22.45 0.24 -31.97
N ASP A 3 23.01 0.21 -33.18
CA ASP A 3 24.08 -0.71 -33.56
C ASP A 3 25.47 -0.25 -33.07
N TYR A 4 25.55 0.86 -32.33
CA TYR A 4 26.80 1.49 -31.88
C TYR A 4 26.99 1.52 -30.36
N LEU A 5 25.99 1.13 -29.55
CA LEU A 5 26.13 1.06 -28.09
C LEU A 5 25.90 -0.37 -27.58
N PRO A 6 26.80 -0.94 -26.75
CA PRO A 6 26.56 -2.23 -26.12
C PRO A 6 25.30 -2.21 -25.27
N ASN A 7 24.49 -3.28 -25.33
CA ASN A 7 23.23 -3.40 -24.58
C ASN A 7 23.38 -3.10 -23.08
N LYS A 8 24.51 -3.48 -22.46
CA LYS A 8 24.79 -3.20 -21.05
C LYS A 8 24.87 -1.70 -20.75
N VAL A 9 25.54 -0.94 -21.61
CA VAL A 9 25.67 0.52 -21.45
C VAL A 9 24.32 1.19 -21.67
N LEU A 10 23.54 0.70 -22.63
CA LEU A 10 22.18 1.19 -22.85
C LEU A 10 21.29 0.97 -21.62
N ILE A 11 21.33 -0.21 -21.01
CA ILE A 11 20.59 -0.51 -19.77
C ILE A 11 20.99 0.46 -18.66
N GLU A 12 22.28 0.70 -18.46
CA GLU A 12 22.79 1.60 -17.42
C GLU A 12 22.36 3.06 -17.63
N ILE A 13 22.37 3.52 -18.88
CA ILE A 13 21.89 4.87 -19.22
C ILE A 13 20.40 4.97 -18.93
N LEU A 14 19.61 4.02 -19.44
CA LEU A 14 18.16 4.04 -19.29
C LEU A 14 17.76 3.87 -17.81
N SER A 15 18.47 3.07 -17.01
CA SER A 15 18.16 2.87 -15.60
C SER A 15 18.31 4.13 -14.75
N LYS A 16 19.09 5.12 -15.21
CA LYS A 16 19.29 6.41 -14.53
C LYS A 16 18.20 7.44 -14.86
N LEU A 17 17.34 7.18 -15.84
CA LEU A 17 16.33 8.14 -16.28
C LEU A 17 15.06 8.08 -15.41
N PRO A 18 14.35 9.21 -15.24
CA PRO A 18 13.02 9.20 -14.64
C PRO A 18 12.07 8.27 -15.41
N VAL A 19 11.15 7.63 -14.69
CA VAL A 19 10.15 6.73 -15.29
C VAL A 19 9.35 7.40 -16.41
N ILE A 20 9.07 8.70 -16.30
CA ILE A 20 8.34 9.48 -17.32
C ILE A 20 9.10 9.51 -18.64
N SER A 21 10.42 9.73 -18.60
CA SER A 21 11.28 9.71 -19.79
C SER A 21 11.32 8.31 -20.42
N LEU A 22 11.40 7.26 -19.59
CA LEU A 22 11.39 5.88 -20.08
C LEU A 22 10.11 5.52 -20.81
N LEU A 23 8.95 6.00 -20.35
CA LEU A 23 7.67 5.79 -21.02
C LEU A 23 7.64 6.41 -22.41
N GLN A 24 8.22 7.61 -22.58
CA GLN A 24 8.37 8.24 -23.89
C GLN A 24 9.33 7.45 -24.79
N PHE A 25 10.41 6.92 -24.22
CA PHE A 25 11.43 6.16 -24.93
C PHE A 25 10.94 4.81 -25.47
N ARG A 26 9.88 4.24 -24.87
CA ARG A 26 9.18 3.08 -25.45
C ARG A 26 8.63 3.35 -26.85
N CYS A 27 8.34 4.60 -27.19
CA CYS A 27 7.84 4.98 -28.51
C CYS A 27 8.95 5.16 -29.56
N VAL A 28 10.22 5.20 -29.17
CA VAL A 28 11.35 5.47 -30.08
C VAL A 28 11.62 4.28 -31.00
N CYS A 29 11.72 3.06 -30.46
CA CYS A 29 11.86 1.85 -31.26
C CYS A 29 11.40 0.59 -30.51
N LYS A 30 11.13 -0.50 -31.27
CA LYS A 30 10.71 -1.80 -30.71
C LYS A 30 11.74 -2.40 -29.74
N SER A 31 13.03 -2.24 -30.03
CA SER A 31 14.12 -2.74 -29.19
C SER A 31 14.07 -2.09 -27.80
N TRP A 32 13.97 -0.76 -27.74
CA TRP A 32 13.87 -0.02 -26.47
C TRP A 32 12.57 -0.33 -25.74
N CYS A 33 11.44 -0.41 -26.46
CA CYS A 33 10.17 -0.81 -25.87
C CYS A 33 10.26 -2.19 -25.20
N SER A 34 10.87 -3.15 -25.89
CA SER A 34 11.09 -4.50 -25.37
C SER A 34 12.00 -4.48 -24.14
N LEU A 35 13.16 -3.83 -24.23
CA LEU A 35 14.14 -3.73 -23.14
C LEU A 35 13.53 -3.13 -21.87
N ILE A 36 12.87 -1.97 -21.98
CA ILE A 36 12.27 -1.23 -20.87
C ILE A 36 11.11 -2.02 -20.24
N SER A 37 10.46 -2.91 -21.00
CA SER A 37 9.36 -3.73 -20.51
C SER A 37 9.82 -5.04 -19.84
N THR A 38 11.11 -5.37 -19.86
CA THR A 38 11.59 -6.61 -19.24
C THR A 38 11.55 -6.53 -17.71
N PRO A 39 11.18 -7.61 -17.00
CA PRO A 39 11.19 -7.63 -15.54
C PRO A 39 12.55 -7.24 -14.94
N SER A 40 13.64 -7.75 -15.53
CA SER A 40 15.00 -7.44 -15.07
C SER A 40 15.33 -5.95 -15.12
N PHE A 41 14.95 -5.25 -16.20
CA PHE A 41 15.12 -3.81 -16.31
C PHE A 41 14.27 -3.06 -15.28
N ILE A 42 13.01 -3.46 -15.11
CA ILE A 42 12.09 -2.84 -14.14
C ILE A 42 12.65 -2.98 -12.71
N THR A 43 13.09 -4.17 -12.31
CA THR A 43 13.71 -4.39 -10.99
C THR A 43 14.97 -3.55 -10.81
N SER A 44 15.85 -3.52 -11.82
CA SER A 44 17.08 -2.72 -11.78
C SER A 44 16.80 -1.22 -11.69
N HIS A 45 15.80 -0.73 -12.44
CA HIS A 45 15.39 0.67 -12.43
C HIS A 45 14.77 1.07 -11.08
N LEU A 46 13.90 0.23 -10.52
CA LEU A 46 13.31 0.45 -9.20
C LEU A 46 14.39 0.58 -8.12
N ASN A 47 15.34 -0.35 -8.08
CA ASN A 47 16.45 -0.34 -7.12
C ASN A 47 17.38 0.87 -7.29
N HIS A 48 17.52 1.40 -8.50
CA HIS A 48 18.32 2.61 -8.74
C HIS A 48 17.54 3.88 -8.38
N SER A 49 16.25 3.95 -8.72
CA SER A 49 15.41 5.15 -8.55
C SER A 49 15.27 5.60 -7.10
N THR A 50 15.34 4.66 -6.15
CA THR A 50 15.34 4.92 -4.70
C THR A 50 16.52 5.76 -4.23
N THR A 51 17.60 5.87 -5.02
CA THR A 51 18.82 6.60 -4.66
C THR A 51 18.99 7.94 -5.35
N THR A 52 18.29 8.17 -6.48
CA THR A 52 18.52 9.35 -7.34
C THR A 52 17.49 10.47 -7.23
N PHE A 53 16.24 10.18 -6.86
CA PHE A 53 15.18 11.20 -6.84
C PHE A 53 14.64 11.40 -5.42
N ASN A 54 15.13 12.43 -4.74
CA ASN A 54 14.60 12.88 -3.45
C ASN A 54 13.30 13.67 -3.65
N LEU A 55 12.22 12.96 -3.94
CA LEU A 55 10.87 13.54 -4.11
C LEU A 55 9.97 13.23 -2.92
N ILE A 56 9.06 14.14 -2.62
CA ILE A 56 8.01 13.99 -1.62
C ILE A 56 6.66 14.03 -2.31
N LEU A 57 5.82 13.04 -2.01
CA LEU A 57 4.41 13.07 -2.37
C LEU A 57 3.64 13.88 -1.32
N LEU A 58 3.09 15.02 -1.72
CA LEU A 58 2.13 15.76 -0.91
C LEU A 58 0.72 15.40 -1.34
N ARG A 59 -0.12 15.13 -0.34
CA ARG A 59 -1.55 15.01 -0.49
C ARG A 59 -2.21 16.17 0.24
N GLN A 60 -3.09 16.88 -0.44
CA GLN A 60 -3.87 17.96 0.13
C GLN A 60 -5.33 17.70 -0.16
N TYR A 61 -6.17 17.90 0.86
CA TYR A 61 -7.61 17.91 0.68
C TYR A 61 -8.14 19.30 1.02
N SER A 62 -8.85 19.91 0.09
CA SER A 62 -9.53 21.18 0.31
C SER A 62 -10.79 21.28 -0.54
N HIS A 63 -11.86 21.86 0.01
CA HIS A 63 -13.14 22.07 -0.70
C HIS A 63 -13.68 20.83 -1.44
N ARG A 64 -13.63 19.65 -0.81
CA ARG A 64 -14.04 18.36 -1.42
C ARG A 64 -13.25 17.97 -2.67
N LYS A 65 -12.00 18.42 -2.75
CA LYS A 65 -11.07 18.05 -3.81
C LYS A 65 -9.79 17.49 -3.20
N GLU A 66 -9.40 16.34 -3.72
CA GLU A 66 -8.12 15.70 -3.44
C GLU A 66 -7.09 16.16 -4.47
N ARG A 67 -5.98 16.70 -4.00
CA ARG A 67 -4.83 17.09 -4.81
C ARG A 67 -3.62 16.31 -4.37
N PHE A 68 -2.89 15.81 -5.34
CA PHE A 68 -1.62 15.12 -5.14
C PHE A 68 -0.55 15.85 -5.94
N SER A 69 0.63 16.02 -5.38
CA SER A 69 1.75 16.64 -6.07
C SER A 69 3.06 16.03 -5.62
N LEU A 70 4.01 15.94 -6.54
CA LEU A 70 5.39 15.58 -6.24
C LEU A 70 6.19 16.87 -6.09
N HIS A 71 6.99 16.93 -5.04
CA HIS A 71 7.85 18.06 -4.72
C HIS A 71 9.29 17.58 -4.58
N PHE A 72 10.26 18.41 -4.92
CA PHE A 72 11.63 18.13 -4.52
C PHE A 72 11.78 18.27 -3.00
N ASN A 73 12.47 17.32 -2.38
CA ASN A 73 12.84 17.40 -0.97
C ASN A 73 14.03 18.37 -0.80
N ASN A 74 13.75 19.66 -0.93
CA ASN A 74 14.70 20.74 -0.68
C ASN A 74 14.01 21.82 0.15
N GLN A 75 14.75 22.86 0.56
CA GLN A 75 14.26 23.88 1.50
C GLN A 75 12.96 24.58 1.05
N THR A 76 12.72 24.72 -0.24
CA THR A 76 11.56 25.46 -0.78
C THR A 76 10.42 24.55 -1.23
N PHE A 77 10.60 23.23 -1.20
CA PHE A 77 9.65 22.22 -1.69
C PHE A 77 8.98 22.62 -3.02
N PRO A 78 9.73 22.95 -4.09
CA PRO A 78 9.13 23.35 -5.35
C PRO A 78 8.38 22.16 -5.95
N ILE A 79 7.23 22.47 -6.55
CA ILE A 79 6.41 21.48 -7.26
C ILE A 79 7.22 20.95 -8.44
N PHE A 80 7.48 19.64 -8.44
CA PHE A 80 8.03 18.92 -9.57
C PHE A 80 6.92 18.55 -10.56
N LEU A 81 5.83 17.98 -10.04
CA LEU A 81 4.72 17.53 -10.87
C LEU A 81 3.39 17.60 -10.10
N ASP A 82 2.39 18.23 -10.70
CA ASP A 82 1.02 18.16 -10.21
C ASP A 82 0.37 16.87 -10.71
N LEU A 83 -0.05 16.01 -9.79
CA LEU A 83 -0.61 14.71 -10.11
C LEU A 83 -2.12 14.83 -10.21
N LYS A 84 -2.64 14.56 -11.41
CA LYS A 84 -4.08 14.43 -11.61
C LYS A 84 -4.57 13.19 -10.86
N CYS A 85 -5.22 13.42 -9.72
CA CYS A 85 -5.95 12.41 -8.97
C CYS A 85 -6.89 11.67 -9.95
N PRO A 86 -7.03 10.34 -9.84
CA PRO A 86 -7.98 9.59 -10.65
C PRO A 86 -9.36 10.27 -10.62
N SER A 87 -9.90 10.63 -11.79
CA SER A 87 -11.19 11.31 -11.88
C SER A 87 -12.31 10.35 -11.49
N LEU A 88 -12.68 10.38 -10.23
CA LEU A 88 -13.73 9.53 -9.70
C LEU A 88 -14.97 10.38 -9.48
N ALA A 89 -16.07 10.00 -10.12
CA ALA A 89 -17.33 10.71 -10.00
C ALA A 89 -17.93 10.66 -8.58
N ARG A 90 -17.41 9.83 -7.66
CA ARG A 90 -18.04 9.51 -6.37
C ARG A 90 -17.04 9.05 -5.30
N PHE A 91 -16.21 9.93 -4.75
CA PHE A 91 -15.71 9.73 -3.38
C PHE A 91 -16.65 10.44 -2.41
N LYS A 92 -17.01 9.77 -1.32
CA LYS A 92 -17.96 10.20 -0.31
C LYS A 92 -17.27 10.91 0.85
N TYR A 93 -16.04 10.52 1.16
CA TYR A 93 -15.28 11.02 2.30
C TYR A 93 -13.90 11.51 1.84
N TYR A 94 -12.81 11.04 2.47
CA TYR A 94 -11.44 11.40 2.14
C TYR A 94 -10.62 10.14 1.90
N PHE A 95 -9.65 10.22 1.00
CA PHE A 95 -8.75 9.10 0.76
C PHE A 95 -7.78 8.87 1.91
N ARG A 96 -7.68 7.65 2.41
CA ARG A 96 -6.50 7.17 3.12
C ARG A 96 -5.53 6.60 2.10
N ILE A 97 -4.25 6.94 2.24
CA ILE A 97 -3.18 6.18 1.58
C ILE A 97 -2.89 4.98 2.47
N VAL A 98 -3.27 3.79 2.02
CA VAL A 98 -3.00 2.54 2.75
C VAL A 98 -1.49 2.31 2.78
N GLY A 99 -0.84 2.45 1.63
CA GLY A 99 0.60 2.41 1.49
C GLY A 99 1.04 2.57 0.04
N SER A 100 2.36 2.53 -0.15
CA SER A 100 3.00 2.56 -1.46
C SER A 100 3.91 1.35 -1.63
N CYS A 101 4.00 0.83 -2.84
CA CYS A 101 4.90 -0.27 -3.18
C CYS A 101 5.32 -0.14 -4.65
N ASN A 102 6.62 -0.04 -4.94
CA ASN A 102 7.17 0.08 -6.29
C ASN A 102 6.50 1.15 -7.16
N GLY A 103 6.20 2.31 -6.58
CA GLY A 103 5.54 3.44 -7.27
C GLY A 103 4.03 3.31 -7.46
N LEU A 104 3.42 2.20 -7.03
CA LEU A 104 1.98 2.01 -6.99
C LEU A 104 1.44 2.46 -5.62
N LEU A 105 0.37 3.25 -5.62
CA LEU A 105 -0.33 3.71 -4.42
C LEU A 105 -1.64 2.96 -4.25
N CYS A 106 -1.96 2.56 -3.02
CA CYS A 106 -3.28 2.04 -2.66
C CYS A 106 -4.06 3.11 -1.89
N LEU A 107 -5.17 3.57 -2.46
CA LEU A 107 -6.05 4.59 -1.92
C LEU A 107 -7.39 3.99 -1.52
N ILE A 108 -7.96 4.42 -0.40
CA ILE A 108 -9.28 3.98 0.07
C ILE A 108 -10.07 5.18 0.58
N ASP A 109 -11.32 5.31 0.18
CA ASP A 109 -12.22 6.38 0.63
C ASP A 109 -12.91 6.04 1.96
N ASP A 110 -12.13 5.84 3.03
CA ASP A 110 -12.61 5.39 4.35
C ASP A 110 -12.33 6.36 5.51
N TYR A 111 -11.81 7.56 5.22
CA TYR A 111 -11.49 8.51 6.26
C TYR A 111 -12.78 9.19 6.77
N PHE A 112 -13.18 8.94 8.02
CA PHE A 112 -14.44 9.39 8.63
C PHE A 112 -15.74 8.75 8.10
N GLY A 113 -15.63 7.61 7.45
CA GLY A 113 -16.81 6.86 7.03
C GLY A 113 -16.45 5.53 6.40
N TYR A 114 -17.48 4.82 5.92
CA TYR A 114 -17.29 3.52 5.31
C TYR A 114 -17.65 3.56 3.83
N THR A 115 -16.67 3.21 2.99
CA THR A 115 -16.89 2.86 1.57
C THR A 115 -16.06 1.64 1.21
N ASN A 116 -16.46 0.96 0.13
CA ASN A 116 -15.72 -0.16 -0.43
C ASN A 116 -14.80 0.25 -1.59
N THR A 117 -14.58 1.56 -1.76
CA THR A 117 -13.84 2.08 -2.91
C THR A 117 -12.35 1.99 -2.62
N ILE A 118 -11.71 0.97 -3.19
CA ILE A 118 -10.27 0.74 -3.14
C ILE A 118 -9.69 0.98 -4.53
N ILE A 119 -8.61 1.75 -4.61
CA ILE A 119 -8.03 2.19 -5.87
C ILE A 119 -6.52 2.00 -5.84
N LEU A 120 -6.03 1.29 -6.84
CA LEU A 120 -4.61 1.20 -7.12
C LEU A 120 -4.25 2.25 -8.16
N TRP A 121 -3.34 3.15 -7.83
CA TRP A 121 -3.00 4.29 -8.66
C TRP A 121 -1.50 4.35 -8.92
N ASN A 122 -1.13 4.31 -10.20
CA ASN A 122 0.22 4.61 -10.65
C ASN A 122 0.26 6.05 -11.20
N PRO A 123 0.76 7.02 -10.40
CA PRO A 123 0.78 8.42 -10.79
C PRO A 123 1.67 8.69 -12.01
N SER A 124 2.74 7.91 -12.20
CA SER A 124 3.73 8.12 -13.26
C SER A 124 3.22 7.83 -14.67
N ILE A 125 2.22 6.96 -14.80
CA ILE A 125 1.56 6.63 -16.07
C ILE A 125 0.14 7.18 -16.16
N HIS A 126 -0.31 7.94 -15.15
CA HIS A 126 -1.67 8.43 -15.03
C HIS A 126 -2.74 7.34 -15.18
N ARG A 127 -2.47 6.12 -14.69
CA ARG A 127 -3.42 5.01 -14.71
C ARG A 127 -3.86 4.63 -13.31
N SER A 128 -5.13 4.30 -13.18
CA SER A 128 -5.71 3.79 -11.95
C SER A 128 -6.57 2.57 -12.25
N LEU A 129 -6.72 1.72 -11.24
CA LEU A 129 -7.57 0.55 -11.21
C LEU A 129 -8.42 0.64 -9.94
N THR A 130 -9.72 0.86 -10.11
CA THR A 130 -10.68 0.70 -9.01
C THR A 130 -10.98 -0.78 -8.85
N LEU A 131 -10.78 -1.31 -7.65
CA LEU A 131 -11.04 -2.71 -7.36
C LEU A 131 -12.54 -2.97 -7.35
N HIS A 132 -12.93 -4.19 -7.71
CA HIS A 132 -14.31 -4.64 -7.55
C HIS A 132 -14.71 -4.62 -6.08
N VAL A 133 -16.02 -4.51 -5.83
CA VAL A 133 -16.57 -4.52 -4.48
C VAL A 133 -16.19 -5.85 -3.80
N PRO A 134 -15.68 -5.84 -2.55
CA PRO A 134 -15.40 -7.06 -1.79
C PRO A 134 -16.64 -7.93 -1.61
N ARG A 135 -16.48 -9.21 -1.26
CA ARG A 135 -17.61 -10.14 -1.12
C ARG A 135 -18.38 -9.87 0.18
N VAL A 136 -17.68 -9.47 1.24
CA VAL A 136 -18.29 -9.11 2.53
C VAL A 136 -18.84 -7.69 2.47
N THR A 137 -19.93 -7.49 1.71
CA THR A 137 -20.65 -6.21 1.60
C THR A 137 -22.17 -6.33 1.56
N SER A 138 -22.75 -7.43 2.07
CA SER A 138 -24.21 -7.56 2.16
C SER A 138 -24.79 -6.52 3.14
N GLU A 139 -25.87 -5.85 2.74
CA GLU A 139 -26.66 -4.89 3.52
C GLU A 139 -27.14 -5.42 4.89
N SER A 140 -27.04 -6.73 5.14
CA SER A 140 -27.33 -7.38 6.43
C SER A 140 -26.16 -7.42 7.43
N THR A 141 -24.92 -7.17 7.01
CA THR A 141 -23.70 -7.38 7.82
C THR A 141 -22.59 -6.34 7.54
N SER A 142 -22.94 -5.05 7.49
CA SER A 142 -21.93 -3.99 7.37
C SER A 142 -20.86 -4.16 8.45
N PRO A 143 -19.56 -4.23 8.08
CA PRO A 143 -18.50 -4.39 9.06
C PRO A 143 -18.49 -3.18 9.99
N PHE A 144 -18.23 -3.44 11.27
CA PHE A 144 -18.00 -2.40 12.28
C PHE A 144 -16.73 -1.62 11.98
N MET A 145 -15.71 -2.30 11.46
CA MET A 145 -14.40 -1.74 11.12
C MET A 145 -13.77 -2.55 9.98
N CYS A 146 -13.05 -1.88 9.09
CA CYS A 146 -12.15 -2.52 8.13
C CYS A 146 -10.74 -1.93 8.24
N ILE A 147 -9.75 -2.81 8.19
CA ILE A 147 -8.34 -2.49 8.07
C ILE A 147 -7.86 -3.00 6.71
N HIS A 148 -6.93 -2.29 6.10
CA HIS A 148 -6.38 -2.69 4.81
C HIS A 148 -4.87 -2.81 4.86
N GLY A 149 -4.37 -3.72 4.04
CA GLY A 149 -2.96 -3.94 3.75
C GLY A 149 -2.70 -3.85 2.27
N PHE A 150 -1.56 -3.32 1.88
CA PHE A 150 -1.11 -3.29 0.50
C PHE A 150 0.37 -3.63 0.41
N GLY A 151 0.71 -4.59 -0.42
CA GLY A 151 2.09 -5.06 -0.58
C GLY A 151 2.30 -5.87 -1.85
N LEU A 152 3.55 -6.20 -2.12
CA LEU A 152 3.95 -7.07 -3.23
C LEU A 152 4.17 -8.49 -2.69
N ASP A 153 3.52 -9.47 -3.33
CA ASP A 153 3.89 -10.87 -3.24
C ASP A 153 5.18 -11.06 -4.02
N LEU A 154 6.28 -11.31 -3.31
CA LEU A 154 7.61 -11.50 -3.92
C LEU A 154 7.75 -12.85 -4.66
N ILE A 155 6.90 -13.83 -4.38
CA ILE A 155 6.93 -15.16 -5.01
C ILE A 155 6.22 -15.10 -6.37
N LYS A 156 4.99 -14.57 -6.40
CA LYS A 156 4.20 -14.43 -7.63
C LYS A 156 4.49 -13.15 -8.41
N ASN A 157 5.25 -12.22 -7.81
CA ASN A 157 5.48 -10.88 -8.33
C ASN A 157 4.17 -10.16 -8.68
N ASP A 158 3.20 -10.24 -7.77
CA ASP A 158 1.87 -9.64 -7.92
C ASP A 158 1.53 -8.76 -6.73
N PHE A 159 0.86 -7.64 -6.97
CA PHE A 159 0.40 -6.79 -5.90
C PHE A 159 -0.83 -7.40 -5.24
N LYS A 160 -0.90 -7.32 -3.92
CA LYS A 160 -2.03 -7.79 -3.13
C LYS A 160 -2.59 -6.69 -2.26
N VAL A 161 -3.91 -6.68 -2.14
CA VAL A 161 -4.62 -5.94 -1.08
C VAL A 161 -5.19 -6.95 -0.11
N VAL A 162 -4.86 -6.78 1.17
CA VAL A 162 -5.45 -7.55 2.27
C VAL A 162 -6.53 -6.70 2.89
N ARG A 163 -7.73 -7.25 3.07
CA ARG A 163 -8.83 -6.59 3.76
C ARG A 163 -9.19 -7.40 5.00
N ILE A 164 -9.12 -6.77 6.17
CA ILE A 164 -9.42 -7.36 7.46
C ILE A 164 -10.70 -6.70 7.99
N SER A 165 -11.78 -7.45 8.03
CA SER A 165 -13.13 -6.97 8.36
C SER A 165 -13.59 -7.50 9.72
N TYR A 166 -13.95 -6.57 10.59
CA TYR A 166 -14.51 -6.84 11.92
C TYR A 166 -16.01 -6.65 11.88
N LEU A 167 -16.77 -7.71 12.16
CA LEU A 167 -18.23 -7.64 12.28
C LEU A 167 -18.63 -7.10 13.65
N GLY A 168 -19.71 -6.34 13.72
CA GLY A 168 -20.26 -5.83 14.99
C GLY A 168 -20.72 -6.94 15.93
N SER A 169 -20.68 -6.65 17.22
CA SER A 169 -21.24 -7.46 18.31
C SER A 169 -21.76 -6.53 19.41
N GLU A 170 -22.57 -7.05 20.35
CA GLU A 170 -23.17 -6.25 21.43
C GLU A 170 -22.12 -5.44 22.24
N ASN A 171 -20.92 -5.99 22.41
CA ASN A 171 -19.84 -5.38 23.20
C ASN A 171 -18.67 -4.86 22.34
N GLY A 172 -18.90 -4.55 21.07
CA GLY A 172 -17.89 -4.02 20.16
C GLY A 172 -17.83 -4.80 18.85
N PHE A 173 -16.78 -5.58 18.64
CA PHE A 173 -16.60 -6.34 17.40
C PHE A 173 -16.15 -7.80 17.64
N LYS A 174 -16.48 -8.68 16.68
CA LYS A 174 -16.14 -10.10 16.71
C LYS A 174 -14.66 -10.32 16.39
N VAL A 175 -14.05 -11.27 17.10
CA VAL A 175 -12.66 -11.74 16.90
C VAL A 175 -12.67 -13.27 16.81
N PRO A 176 -11.96 -13.91 15.86
CA PRO A 176 -11.07 -13.32 14.86
C PRO A 176 -11.84 -12.52 13.77
N PRO A 177 -11.18 -11.57 13.09
CA PRO A 177 -11.77 -10.89 11.95
C PRO A 177 -11.92 -11.82 10.74
N GLN A 178 -12.76 -11.43 9.79
CA GLN A 178 -12.77 -12.02 8.45
C GLN A 178 -11.67 -11.38 7.61
N VAL A 179 -11.02 -12.17 6.76
CA VAL A 179 -9.93 -11.70 5.90
C VAL A 179 -10.23 -12.07 4.46
N GLU A 180 -10.10 -11.10 3.57
CA GLU A 180 -10.16 -11.28 2.12
C GLU A 180 -8.86 -10.76 1.50
N ILE A 181 -8.46 -11.40 0.40
CA ILE A 181 -7.28 -11.01 -0.37
C ILE A 181 -7.71 -10.71 -1.80
N TYR A 182 -7.28 -9.56 -2.30
CA TYR A 182 -7.34 -9.21 -3.70
C TYR A 182 -5.96 -9.40 -4.33
N ALA A 183 -5.86 -10.25 -5.34
CA ALA A 183 -4.68 -10.36 -6.20
C ALA A 183 -4.92 -9.53 -7.47
N VAL A 184 -3.98 -8.65 -7.80
CA VAL A 184 -4.13 -7.72 -8.94
C VAL A 184 -4.05 -8.46 -10.26
N GLY A 185 -3.20 -9.49 -10.36
CA GLY A 185 -3.11 -10.36 -11.53
C GLY A 185 -4.43 -11.07 -11.83
N ASP A 186 -5.07 -11.62 -10.80
CA ASP A 186 -6.33 -12.36 -10.91
C ASP A 186 -7.56 -11.45 -11.01
N ARG A 187 -7.40 -10.17 -10.64
CA ARG A 187 -8.45 -9.15 -10.59
C ARG A 187 -9.67 -9.52 -9.76
N SER A 188 -9.50 -10.36 -8.74
CA SER A 188 -10.61 -10.88 -7.95
C SER A 188 -10.30 -10.89 -6.46
N TRP A 189 -11.35 -10.71 -5.66
CA TRP A 189 -11.33 -11.02 -4.24
C TRP A 189 -11.56 -12.50 -4.03
N ARG A 190 -10.86 -13.05 -3.05
CA ARG A 190 -11.14 -14.35 -2.46
C ARG A 190 -11.02 -14.29 -0.96
N ASP A 191 -11.72 -15.20 -0.30
CA ASP A 191 -11.59 -15.41 1.13
C ASP A 191 -10.19 -15.93 1.45
N PHE A 192 -9.70 -15.56 2.64
CA PHE A 192 -8.45 -16.09 3.13
C PHE A 192 -8.67 -17.47 3.77
N ASP A 193 -8.03 -18.48 3.19
CA ASP A 193 -8.21 -19.88 3.60
C ASP A 193 -7.29 -20.30 4.76
N GLY A 194 -6.41 -19.41 5.23
CA GLY A 194 -5.46 -19.69 6.30
C GLY A 194 -6.00 -19.43 7.71
N VAL A 195 -5.15 -19.65 8.71
CA VAL A 195 -5.50 -19.40 10.11
C VAL A 195 -5.39 -17.91 10.41
N VAL A 196 -6.52 -17.29 10.78
CA VAL A 196 -6.55 -15.88 11.21
C VAL A 196 -6.34 -15.82 12.73
N PRO A 197 -5.28 -15.12 13.22
CA PRO A 197 -5.08 -14.97 14.65
C PRO A 197 -6.21 -14.15 15.30
N ARG A 198 -6.38 -14.32 16.61
CA ARG A 198 -7.32 -13.51 17.39
C ARG A 198 -6.64 -12.22 17.82
N PHE A 199 -6.98 -11.11 17.19
CA PHE A 199 -6.46 -9.79 17.52
C PHE A 199 -7.53 -8.71 17.32
N GLY A 200 -7.29 -7.55 17.91
CA GLY A 200 -8.02 -6.32 17.64
C GLY A 200 -7.10 -5.26 17.02
N MET A 201 -7.70 -4.30 16.32
CA MET A 201 -7.03 -3.11 15.81
C MET A 201 -7.79 -1.84 16.17
N VAL A 202 -7.13 -0.69 16.00
CA VAL A 202 -7.73 0.62 16.29
C VAL A 202 -8.49 1.12 15.06
N ASN A 203 -9.77 1.48 15.26
CA ASN A 203 -10.57 2.06 14.19
C ASN A 203 -9.99 3.41 13.74
N TYR A 204 -10.04 3.70 12.45
CA TYR A 204 -9.63 4.95 11.81
C TYR A 204 -8.15 5.37 11.94
N PHE A 205 -7.43 4.95 12.98
CA PHE A 205 -6.05 5.37 13.27
C PHE A 205 -4.99 4.31 12.94
N TRP A 206 -5.37 3.22 12.30
CA TRP A 206 -4.42 2.22 11.85
C TRP A 206 -3.51 2.76 10.75
N SER A 207 -2.28 2.28 10.76
CA SER A 207 -1.23 2.50 9.76
C SER A 207 -0.69 1.14 9.34
N GLN A 208 -0.06 1.09 8.16
CA GLN A 208 0.68 -0.08 7.72
C GLN A 208 2.15 0.27 7.50
N ALA A 209 3.00 -0.75 7.56
CA ALA A 209 4.35 -0.71 7.03
C ALA A 209 4.62 -1.95 6.16
N TYR A 210 4.99 -1.76 4.89
CA TYR A 210 5.39 -2.85 4.01
C TYR A 210 6.92 -2.99 4.01
N LEU A 211 7.43 -4.16 4.37
CA LEU A 211 8.86 -4.48 4.37
C LEU A 211 9.07 -5.94 3.99
N ASN A 212 9.98 -6.21 3.05
CA ASN A 212 10.43 -7.56 2.68
C ASN A 212 9.28 -8.56 2.41
N GLY A 213 8.28 -8.17 1.61
CA GLY A 213 7.14 -9.03 1.26
C GLY A 213 6.05 -9.12 2.33
N LYS A 214 6.19 -8.41 3.45
CA LYS A 214 5.29 -8.47 4.59
C LYS A 214 4.65 -7.11 4.85
N VAL A 215 3.34 -7.11 5.06
CA VAL A 215 2.60 -5.92 5.53
C VAL A 215 2.44 -6.03 7.04
N HIS A 216 2.79 -4.98 7.78
CA HIS A 216 2.81 -4.94 9.24
C HIS A 216 1.80 -3.91 9.75
N TRP A 217 1.20 -4.19 10.91
CA TRP A 217 0.29 -3.29 11.61
C TRP A 217 0.51 -3.41 13.12
N VAL A 218 0.27 -2.31 13.84
CA VAL A 218 0.12 -2.37 15.30
C VAL A 218 -1.24 -3.01 15.64
N SER A 219 -1.20 -4.07 16.41
CA SER A 219 -2.38 -4.84 16.84
C SER A 219 -2.34 -5.07 18.34
N TYR A 220 -3.44 -5.58 18.91
CA TYR A 220 -3.49 -5.94 20.32
C TYR A 220 -4.33 -7.18 20.60
N LYS A 221 -4.00 -7.85 21.71
CA LYS A 221 -4.85 -8.88 22.34
C LYS A 221 -5.43 -8.31 23.63
N LEU A 222 -6.65 -8.74 23.99
CA LEU A 222 -7.22 -8.44 25.30
C LEU A 222 -6.63 -9.43 26.31
N ILE A 223 -5.91 -8.92 27.30
CA ILE A 223 -5.40 -9.73 28.43
C ILE A 223 -6.51 -9.89 29.47
N ASN A 224 -7.27 -8.82 29.68
CA ASN A 224 -8.49 -8.77 30.49
C ASN A 224 -9.39 -7.65 29.90
N PRO A 225 -10.58 -7.36 30.47
CA PRO A 225 -11.51 -6.38 29.91
C PRO A 225 -10.94 -4.95 29.73
N VAL A 226 -9.84 -4.61 30.43
CA VAL A 226 -9.26 -3.26 30.46
C VAL A 226 -7.86 -3.23 29.84
N THR A 227 -7.06 -4.27 30.06
CA THR A 227 -5.66 -4.32 29.65
C THR A 227 -5.51 -4.94 28.27
N ARG A 228 -4.75 -4.24 27.42
CA ARG A 228 -4.36 -4.66 26.09
C ARG A 228 -2.88 -5.04 26.09
N GLY A 229 -2.54 -6.11 25.38
CA GLY A 229 -1.17 -6.48 25.04
C GLY A 229 -0.93 -6.17 23.58
N CYS A 230 -0.19 -5.11 23.30
CA CYS A 230 0.16 -4.65 21.97
C CYS A 230 1.29 -5.48 21.38
N PHE A 231 1.20 -5.75 20.08
CA PHE A 231 2.20 -6.47 19.30
C PHE A 231 2.13 -6.01 17.84
N LEU A 232 3.14 -6.36 17.05
CA LEU A 232 3.11 -6.15 15.61
C LEU A 232 2.55 -7.40 14.93
N LEU A 233 1.40 -7.25 14.26
CA LEU A 233 0.88 -8.26 13.36
C LEU A 233 1.53 -8.06 11.99
N PHE A 234 1.90 -9.14 11.31
CA PHE A 234 2.25 -9.09 9.91
C PHE A 234 1.50 -10.11 9.08
N PHE A 235 1.30 -9.80 7.80
CA PHE A 235 0.84 -10.71 6.78
C PHE A 235 1.94 -10.89 5.74
N ASP A 236 2.44 -12.11 5.59
CA ASP A 236 3.36 -12.49 4.53
C ASP A 236 2.58 -12.60 3.22
N SER A 237 2.84 -11.69 2.28
CA SER A 237 2.08 -11.62 1.02
C SER A 237 2.42 -12.76 0.08
N GLY A 238 3.59 -13.38 0.23
CA GLY A 238 4.02 -14.51 -0.61
C GLY A 238 3.46 -15.83 -0.13
N ASN A 239 3.72 -16.14 1.15
CA ASN A 239 3.26 -17.39 1.77
C ASN A 239 1.79 -17.35 2.21
N GLU A 240 1.20 -16.15 2.24
CA GLU A 240 -0.16 -15.90 2.70
C GLU A 240 -0.40 -16.45 4.11
N VAL A 241 0.44 -16.02 5.05
CA VAL A 241 0.33 -16.39 6.46
C VAL A 241 0.42 -15.16 7.35
N PHE A 242 -0.32 -15.19 8.45
CA PHE A 242 -0.15 -14.22 9.51
C PHE A 242 0.96 -14.65 10.46
N GLY A 243 1.67 -13.68 10.99
CA GLY A 243 2.58 -13.88 12.11
C GLY A 243 2.58 -12.67 13.04
N GLU A 244 3.27 -12.84 14.16
CA GLU A 244 3.30 -11.86 15.24
C GLU A 244 4.76 -11.57 15.60
N ILE A 245 5.04 -10.31 15.95
CA ILE A 245 6.31 -9.86 16.49
C ILE A 245 6.00 -9.19 17.82
N GLU A 246 6.62 -9.70 18.89
CA GLU A 246 6.47 -9.15 20.23
C GLU A 246 7.08 -7.75 20.30
N LEU A 247 6.38 -6.85 21.01
CA LEU A 247 6.92 -5.53 21.32
C LEU A 247 7.72 -5.57 22.62
N PRO A 248 8.68 -4.65 22.82
CA PRO A 248 9.32 -4.45 24.11
C PRO A 248 8.30 -4.16 25.21
N LEU A 249 8.58 -4.58 26.45
CA LEU A 249 7.68 -4.40 27.60
C LEU A 249 7.19 -2.96 27.80
N SER A 250 8.02 -1.97 27.44
CA SER A 250 7.66 -0.55 27.50
C SER A 250 6.53 -0.14 26.54
N LEU A 251 6.27 -0.92 25.49
CA LEU A 251 5.24 -0.66 24.48
C LEU A 251 4.07 -1.66 24.54
N VAL A 252 4.25 -2.83 25.14
CA VAL A 252 3.20 -3.87 25.21
C VAL A 252 1.93 -3.36 25.89
N HIS A 253 2.06 -2.52 26.91
CA HIS A 253 0.92 -1.98 27.65
C HIS A 253 0.48 -0.57 27.21
N GLU A 254 1.14 -0.01 26.18
CA GLU A 254 0.74 1.27 25.62
C GLU A 254 -0.60 1.18 24.90
N PHE A 255 -1.30 2.31 24.81
CA PHE A 255 -2.53 2.35 24.03
C PHE A 255 -2.20 2.23 22.54
N PRO A 256 -2.80 1.28 21.81
CA PRO A 256 -2.44 1.06 20.40
C PRO A 256 -2.80 2.25 19.48
N ARG A 257 -3.59 3.23 19.95
CA ARG A 257 -3.85 4.48 19.23
C ARG A 257 -2.64 5.43 19.25
N ASN A 258 -1.79 5.31 20.27
CA ASN A 258 -0.60 6.14 20.44
C ASN A 258 0.59 5.61 19.64
N MET A 259 0.44 4.44 19.00
CA MET A 259 1.49 3.81 18.22
C MET A 259 1.11 3.79 16.75
N LEU A 260 2.09 4.05 15.89
CA LEU A 260 1.98 3.80 14.45
C LEU A 260 3.15 2.95 13.98
N THR A 261 2.95 2.21 12.90
CA THR A 261 4.04 1.49 12.24
C THR A 261 4.38 2.15 10.92
N THR A 262 5.67 2.25 10.64
CA THR A 262 6.21 2.84 9.42
C THR A 262 7.57 2.25 9.10
N ILE A 263 8.15 2.64 7.96
CA ILE A 263 9.52 2.32 7.59
C ILE A 263 10.38 3.56 7.77
N VAL A 264 11.47 3.43 8.53
CA VAL A 264 12.50 4.47 8.68
C VAL A 264 13.81 3.89 8.13
N GLY A 265 14.29 4.47 7.04
CA GLY A 265 15.39 3.88 6.26
C GLY A 265 14.98 2.51 5.71
N GLU A 266 15.68 1.46 6.13
CA GLU A 266 15.40 0.07 5.75
C GLU A 266 14.81 -0.75 6.91
N SER A 267 14.45 -0.09 8.01
CA SER A 267 14.01 -0.75 9.25
C SER A 267 12.53 -0.52 9.52
N LEU A 268 11.85 -1.60 9.93
CA LEU A 268 10.51 -1.53 10.49
C LEU A 268 10.56 -0.76 11.81
N SER A 269 9.71 0.25 11.94
CA SER A 269 9.67 1.13 13.11
C SER A 269 8.28 1.17 13.72
N VAL A 270 8.24 1.33 15.04
CA VAL A 270 7.05 1.65 15.82
C VAL A 270 7.33 2.97 16.50
N LEU A 271 6.49 3.97 16.22
CA LEU A 271 6.60 5.34 16.71
C LEU A 271 5.43 5.66 17.63
#